data_AF-A0A7S2KFG1-F1
#
_entry.id   AF-A0A7S2KFG1-F1
#
_cell.length_a   1.000
_cell.length_b   1.000
_cell.length_c   1.000
_cell.angle_alpha   90.00
_cell.angle_beta   90.00
_cell.angle_gamma   90.00
#
_symmetry.space_group_name_H-M   'P 1'
#
loop_
_entity.id
_entity.type
_entity.pdbx_description
1 polymer ?
#
loop_
_entity_poly.entity_id
_entity_poly.type
_entity_poly.pdbx_seq_one_letter_code
_entity_poly.pdbx_strand_id
1 'polypeptide(L)'
;ITIIITTIIIRYDIQKKYLANQKITLPPVLAMIPSLILNVLLNFFFIPRYGFVVAPISICASNWLMCVLLFGYIRWRGLHRKTWPTGGWCNSGWDVRCLRRWPEIFRLGTPGALMLVLEWGVFEVNAFLAARLGANSLATHSVLAQSAGLLFMAPLGMSVAVATLVGNSLGGGDAKGAKAYCYIGLCIGIVTNTIQNAIVCFLLRDIWPMLYTSDSGVRSMVSKMLIIFFFFTLPDQARANMAGSLRGMGKQMLGATINLLSYPVIGLPISWYLSSRKGMGVRGIWFGMTLGVTIAAMMTFGYLVLFVDWKKEADLAVQRSIETTSSSKPAEQRRRRQPGERGGGGQGADIEFQRIRTTATLNDNDDDDDDDDDD
;
A
#
# COMPACT_ATOMS: atom_id res chain seq x y z
N ILE A 1 -6.21 26.00 0.25
CA ILE A 1 -5.11 25.31 0.96
C ILE A 1 -5.21 23.79 0.78
N THR A 2 -6.32 23.16 1.16
CA THR A 2 -6.53 21.70 1.04
C THR A 2 -6.30 21.15 -0.37
N ILE A 3 -6.88 21.74 -1.42
CA ILE A 3 -6.70 21.30 -2.81
C ILE A 3 -5.22 21.32 -3.25
N ILE A 4 -4.49 22.35 -2.82
CA ILE A 4 -3.06 22.51 -3.13
C ILE A 4 -2.27 21.40 -2.43
N ILE A 5 -2.53 21.16 -1.14
CA ILE A 5 -1.94 20.07 -0.35
C ILE A 5 -2.16 18.72 -1.03
N THR A 6 -3.41 18.39 -1.35
CA THR A 6 -3.78 17.12 -1.96
C THR A 6 -3.06 16.91 -3.29
N THR A 7 -2.99 17.95 -4.13
CA THR A 7 -2.30 17.87 -5.43
C THR A 7 -0.80 17.54 -5.28
N ILE A 8 -0.14 18.09 -4.27
CA ILE A 8 1.29 17.89 -4.03
C ILE A 8 1.56 16.48 -3.48
N ILE A 9 0.76 16.05 -2.52
CA ILE A 9 0.85 14.70 -1.95
C ILE A 9 0.71 13.65 -3.06
N ILE A 10 -0.29 13.83 -3.94
CA ILE A 10 -0.49 12.95 -5.09
C ILE A 10 0.78 12.88 -5.96
N ARG A 11 1.42 14.02 -6.25
CA ARG A 11 2.65 14.05 -7.07
C ARG A 11 3.82 13.34 -6.40
N TYR A 12 4.03 13.56 -5.11
CA TYR A 12 5.07 12.87 -4.34
C TYR A 12 4.82 11.36 -4.31
N ASP A 13 3.59 10.93 -4.03
CA ASP A 13 3.26 9.51 -3.95
C ASP A 13 3.39 8.80 -5.30
N ILE A 14 3.09 9.47 -6.42
CA ILE A 14 3.33 8.93 -7.76
C ILE A 14 4.82 8.70 -7.99
N GLN A 15 5.67 9.67 -7.64
CA GLN A 15 7.13 9.53 -7.78
C GLN A 15 7.69 8.43 -6.87
N LYS A 16 7.19 8.34 -5.64
CA LYS A 16 7.55 7.28 -4.69
C LYS A 16 7.19 5.90 -5.24
N LYS A 17 5.97 5.72 -5.77
CA LYS A 17 5.53 4.46 -6.39
C LYS A 17 6.34 4.12 -7.63
N TYR A 18 6.68 5.11 -8.45
CA TYR A 18 7.54 4.94 -9.63
C TYR A 18 8.91 4.36 -9.25
N LEU A 19 9.55 4.91 -8.23
CA LEU A 19 10.85 4.42 -7.74
C LEU A 19 10.72 3.05 -7.06
N ALA A 20 9.68 2.85 -6.24
CA ALA A 20 9.42 1.59 -5.55
C ALA A 20 9.26 0.42 -6.54
N ASN A 21 8.49 0.61 -7.62
CA ASN A 21 8.32 -0.42 -8.66
C ASN A 21 9.63 -0.84 -9.32
N GLN A 22 10.63 0.05 -9.37
CA GLN A 22 11.98 -0.23 -9.87
C GLN A 22 12.93 -0.78 -8.80
N LYS A 23 12.40 -1.16 -7.62
CA LYS A 23 13.16 -1.59 -6.44
C LYS A 23 14.12 -0.51 -5.89
N ILE A 24 13.86 0.77 -6.17
CA ILE A 24 14.63 1.92 -5.68
C ILE A 24 13.87 2.57 -4.52
N THR A 25 14.25 2.27 -3.28
CA THR A 25 13.50 2.70 -2.08
C THR A 25 14.23 3.71 -1.21
N LEU A 26 15.56 3.82 -1.33
CA LEU A 26 16.38 4.71 -0.50
C LEU A 26 16.12 6.21 -0.74
N PRO A 27 15.98 6.72 -1.98
CA PRO A 27 15.81 8.16 -2.22
C PRO A 27 14.56 8.78 -1.56
N PRO A 28 13.37 8.14 -1.60
CA PRO A 28 12.21 8.59 -0.84
C PRO A 28 12.50 8.77 0.66
N VAL A 29 13.26 7.85 1.28
CA VAL A 29 13.62 7.91 2.71
C VAL A 29 14.58 9.07 2.98
N LEU A 30 15.61 9.23 2.14
CA LEU A 30 16.57 10.33 2.29
C LEU A 30 15.91 11.71 2.12
N ALA A 31 14.89 11.82 1.27
CA ALA A 31 14.13 13.05 1.09
C ALA A 31 13.24 13.41 2.30
N MET A 32 12.87 12.44 3.15
CA MET A 32 12.09 12.69 4.37
C MET A 32 12.90 13.46 5.42
N ILE A 33 14.20 13.19 5.54
CA ILE A 33 15.07 13.79 6.57
C ILE A 33 15.10 15.34 6.49
N PRO A 34 15.49 15.98 5.37
CA PRO A 34 15.51 17.43 5.28
C PRO A 34 14.10 18.04 5.37
N SER A 35 13.08 17.28 4.95
CA SER A 35 11.69 17.73 4.97
C SER A 35 11.10 17.73 6.38
N LEU A 36 11.51 16.77 7.22
CA LEU A 36 11.21 16.74 8.65
C LEU A 36 11.91 17.89 9.36
N ILE A 37 13.19 18.12 9.08
CA ILE A 37 13.95 19.25 9.65
C ILE A 37 13.26 20.56 9.31
N LEU A 38 12.92 20.78 8.03
CA LEU A 38 12.18 21.96 7.59
C LEU A 38 10.85 22.10 8.35
N ASN A 39 10.11 21.00 8.54
CA ASN A 39 8.84 21.02 9.25
C ASN A 39 9.00 21.51 10.70
N VAL A 40 9.99 20.95 11.40
CA VAL A 40 10.28 21.30 12.81
C VAL A 40 10.72 22.75 12.92
N LEU A 41 11.62 23.21 12.04
CA LEU A 41 12.09 24.59 12.04
C LEU A 41 10.95 25.59 11.80
N LEU A 42 10.11 25.33 10.80
CA LEU A 42 8.97 26.21 10.50
C LEU A 42 7.99 26.28 11.68
N ASN A 43 7.66 25.14 12.28
CA ASN A 43 6.77 25.13 13.44
C ASN A 43 7.39 25.84 14.66
N PHE A 44 8.66 25.56 14.98
CA PHE A 44 9.34 26.15 16.13
C PHE A 44 9.45 27.68 16.04
N PHE A 45 9.83 28.21 14.88
CA PHE A 45 10.04 29.66 14.71
C PHE A 45 8.76 30.44 14.46
N PHE A 46 7.80 29.89 13.72
CA PHE A 46 6.67 30.66 13.23
C PHE A 46 5.39 30.48 14.06
N ILE A 47 5.19 29.36 14.77
CA ILE A 47 4.00 29.18 15.63
C ILE A 47 3.90 30.27 16.70
N PRO A 48 4.97 30.64 17.44
CA PRO A 48 4.87 31.67 18.47
C PRO A 48 4.43 33.04 17.94
N ARG A 49 4.69 33.32 16.64
CA ARG A 49 4.44 34.63 16.02
C ARG A 49 3.15 34.68 15.20
N TYR A 50 2.78 33.60 14.54
CA TYR A 50 1.65 33.54 13.60
C TYR A 50 0.57 32.53 14.01
N GLY A 51 0.71 31.90 15.17
CA GLY A 51 -0.23 30.93 15.71
C GLY A 51 -0.25 29.60 14.95
N PHE A 52 -1.27 28.79 15.23
CA PHE A 52 -1.39 27.42 14.71
C PHE A 52 -1.64 27.31 13.20
N VAL A 53 -1.92 28.42 12.51
CA VAL A 53 -2.06 28.45 11.04
C VAL A 53 -0.76 28.02 10.34
N VAL A 54 0.38 28.16 11.02
CA VAL A 54 1.69 27.73 10.52
C VAL A 54 1.78 26.22 10.34
N ALA A 55 1.16 25.42 11.22
CA ALA A 55 1.28 23.96 11.17
C ALA A 55 0.89 23.35 9.81
N PRO A 56 -0.29 23.65 9.22
CA PRO A 56 -0.61 23.16 7.88
C PRO A 56 0.33 23.73 6.81
N ILE A 57 0.81 24.98 6.93
CA ILE A 57 1.75 25.58 5.98
C ILE A 57 3.09 24.83 5.99
N SER A 58 3.62 24.52 7.17
CA SER A 58 4.84 23.72 7.34
C SER A 58 4.71 22.36 6.68
N ILE A 59 3.55 21.69 6.84
CA ILE A 59 3.27 20.41 6.17
C ILE A 59 3.24 20.58 4.65
N CYS A 60 2.65 21.65 4.12
CA CYS A 60 2.67 21.94 2.68
C CYS A 60 4.12 22.09 2.16
N ALA A 61 4.92 22.90 2.87
CA ALA A 61 6.28 23.22 2.48
C ALA A 61 7.18 21.97 2.51
N SER A 62 7.07 21.15 3.56
CA SER A 62 7.79 19.87 3.65
C SER A 62 7.41 18.92 2.52
N ASN A 63 6.13 18.77 2.19
CA ASN A 63 5.71 17.91 1.06
C ASN A 63 6.20 18.42 -0.29
N TRP A 64 6.24 19.75 -0.49
CA TRP A 64 6.85 20.36 -1.67
C TRP A 64 8.33 20.02 -1.78
N LEU A 65 9.08 20.16 -0.68
CA LEU A 65 10.49 19.84 -0.64
C LEU A 65 10.72 18.36 -1.00
N MET A 66 9.95 17.43 -0.42
CA MET A 66 10.03 16.00 -0.76
C MET A 66 9.79 15.75 -2.25
N CYS A 67 8.77 16.39 -2.83
CA CYS A 67 8.43 16.27 -4.24
C CYS A 67 9.56 16.79 -5.15
N VAL A 68 10.14 17.95 -4.82
CA VAL A 68 11.24 18.53 -5.61
C VAL A 68 12.51 17.70 -5.51
N LEU A 69 12.86 17.21 -4.31
CA LEU A 69 14.04 16.38 -4.09
C LEU A 69 13.95 15.05 -4.88
N LEU A 70 12.80 14.38 -4.85
CA LEU A 70 12.61 13.13 -5.62
C LEU A 70 12.65 13.38 -7.11
N PHE A 71 12.00 14.44 -7.58
CA PHE A 71 12.01 14.80 -8.99
C PHE A 71 13.43 15.12 -9.48
N GLY A 72 14.18 15.91 -8.71
CA GLY A 72 15.58 16.20 -8.95
C GLY A 72 16.43 14.94 -9.01
N TYR A 73 16.23 14.01 -8.08
CA TYR A 73 16.93 12.71 -8.08
C TYR A 73 16.64 11.88 -9.33
N ILE A 74 15.36 11.73 -9.72
CA ILE A 74 14.94 11.02 -10.93
C ILE A 74 15.59 11.63 -12.19
N ARG A 75 15.72 12.95 -12.21
CA ARG A 75 16.33 13.69 -13.33
C ARG A 75 17.84 13.52 -13.37
N TRP A 76 18.50 13.67 -12.23
CA TRP A 76 19.96 13.58 -12.08
C TRP A 76 20.47 12.19 -12.43
N ARG A 77 19.80 11.13 -11.95
CA ARG A 77 20.17 9.74 -12.22
C ARG A 77 19.73 9.24 -13.60
N GLY A 78 19.06 10.06 -14.41
CA GLY A 78 18.64 9.67 -15.75
C GLY A 78 17.54 8.59 -15.81
N LEU A 79 16.91 8.25 -14.69
CA LEU A 79 15.90 7.18 -14.59
C LEU A 79 14.71 7.40 -15.53
N HIS A 80 14.34 8.65 -15.72
CA HIS A 80 13.28 9.06 -16.65
C HIS A 80 13.56 8.69 -18.11
N ARG A 81 14.83 8.57 -18.53
CA ARG A 81 15.19 8.35 -19.96
C ARG A 81 14.70 7.02 -20.51
N LYS A 82 14.53 6.00 -19.66
CA LYS A 82 14.07 4.67 -20.06
C LYS A 82 12.56 4.54 -20.11
N THR A 83 11.83 5.41 -19.43
CA THR A 83 10.38 5.23 -19.17
C THR A 83 9.53 6.37 -19.70
N TRP A 84 10.09 7.58 -19.82
CA TRP A 84 9.39 8.71 -20.42
C TRP A 84 9.64 8.72 -21.93
N PRO A 85 8.63 9.05 -22.75
CA PRO A 85 8.81 9.10 -24.20
C PRO A 85 9.98 10.03 -24.58
N THR A 86 10.74 9.60 -25.58
CA THR A 86 11.91 10.29 -26.15
C THR A 86 11.47 11.55 -26.91
N GLY A 87 11.09 12.57 -26.16
CA GLY A 87 10.76 13.92 -26.61
C GLY A 87 10.78 14.80 -25.39
N GLY A 88 11.42 15.96 -25.44
CA GLY A 88 11.57 16.84 -24.28
C GLY A 88 10.25 17.21 -23.59
N TRP A 89 10.37 17.96 -22.49
CA TRP A 89 9.31 18.37 -21.55
C TRP A 89 7.96 18.78 -22.19
N CYS A 90 7.97 19.32 -23.41
CA CYS A 90 6.76 19.74 -24.15
C CYS A 90 6.08 18.66 -25.01
N ASN A 91 6.75 17.56 -25.41
CA ASN A 91 6.18 16.58 -26.36
C ASN A 91 5.78 15.22 -25.75
N SER A 92 6.05 14.97 -24.46
CA SER A 92 5.94 13.61 -23.90
C SER A 92 5.04 13.46 -22.67
N GLY A 93 4.60 14.55 -22.04
CA GLY A 93 3.75 14.52 -20.83
C GLY A 93 2.33 15.04 -21.02
N TRP A 94 2.10 15.89 -22.02
CA TRP A 94 0.81 16.52 -22.34
C TRP A 94 0.17 15.89 -23.57
N ASP A 95 0.31 14.57 -23.71
CA ASP A 95 -0.35 13.83 -24.77
C ASP A 95 -1.67 13.27 -24.24
N VAL A 96 -2.75 13.44 -24.99
CA VAL A 96 -4.06 12.82 -24.68
C VAL A 96 -3.92 11.29 -24.58
N ARG A 97 -2.90 10.69 -25.21
CA ARG A 97 -2.54 9.27 -25.04
C ARG A 97 -2.25 8.90 -23.58
N CYS A 98 -1.81 9.82 -22.73
CA CYS A 98 -1.65 9.59 -21.29
C CYS A 98 -2.99 9.36 -20.58
N LEU A 99 -4.10 9.91 -21.11
CA LEU A 99 -5.45 9.72 -20.57
C LEU A 99 -6.07 8.37 -20.96
N ARG A 100 -5.55 7.70 -21.99
CA ARG A 100 -6.10 6.43 -22.52
C ARG A 100 -6.22 5.32 -21.46
N ARG A 101 -5.40 5.37 -20.40
CA ARG A 101 -5.37 4.36 -19.32
C ARG A 101 -6.04 4.79 -18.03
N TRP A 102 -6.65 5.97 -17.99
CA TRP A 102 -7.43 6.42 -16.84
C TRP A 102 -8.52 5.42 -16.42
N PRO A 103 -9.26 4.76 -17.32
CA PRO A 103 -10.24 3.74 -16.93
C PRO A 103 -9.63 2.59 -16.12
N GLU A 104 -8.42 2.15 -16.47
CA GLU A 104 -7.71 1.09 -15.74
C GLU A 104 -7.23 1.57 -14.36
N ILE A 105 -6.72 2.80 -14.30
CA ILE A 105 -6.34 3.46 -13.04
C ILE A 105 -7.55 3.55 -12.10
N PHE A 106 -8.73 3.94 -12.58
CA PHE A 106 -9.94 3.96 -11.76
C PHE A 106 -10.43 2.57 -11.39
N ARG A 107 -10.35 1.61 -12.31
CA ARG A 107 -10.75 0.21 -12.04
C ARG A 107 -9.95 -0.42 -10.90
N LEU A 108 -8.68 -0.04 -10.73
CA LEU A 108 -7.83 -0.53 -9.63
C LEU A 108 -7.77 0.43 -8.43
N GLY A 109 -7.80 1.73 -8.70
CA GLY A 109 -7.65 2.81 -7.73
C GLY A 109 -8.90 3.03 -6.89
N THR A 110 -10.09 3.03 -7.48
CA THR A 110 -11.35 3.20 -6.74
C THR A 110 -11.55 2.08 -5.71
N PRO A 111 -11.35 0.80 -6.04
CA PRO A 111 -11.44 -0.28 -5.06
C PRO A 111 -10.35 -0.21 -3.99
N GLY A 112 -9.13 0.17 -4.37
CA GLY A 112 -8.04 0.37 -3.42
C GLY A 112 -8.31 1.51 -2.44
N ALA A 113 -8.90 2.62 -2.91
CA ALA A 113 -9.33 3.73 -2.08
C ALA A 113 -10.48 3.31 -1.15
N LEU A 114 -11.48 2.60 -1.68
CA LEU A 114 -12.59 2.08 -0.90
C LEU A 114 -12.10 1.13 0.20
N MET A 115 -11.16 0.25 -0.11
CA MET A 115 -10.54 -0.65 0.86
C MET A 115 -9.95 0.11 2.05
N LEU A 116 -9.22 1.21 1.80
CA LEU A 116 -8.64 2.06 2.85
C LEU A 116 -9.68 2.87 3.61
N VAL A 117 -10.66 3.46 2.92
CA VAL A 117 -11.71 4.26 3.55
C VAL A 117 -12.57 3.41 4.47
N LEU A 118 -12.90 2.17 4.08
CA LEU A 118 -13.66 1.25 4.93
C LEU A 118 -12.87 0.82 6.16
N GLU A 119 -11.55 0.69 6.04
CA GLU A 119 -10.67 0.30 7.14
C GLU A 119 -10.51 1.44 8.16
N TRP A 120 -10.17 2.64 7.68
CA TRP A 120 -9.88 3.78 8.56
C TRP A 120 -11.15 4.52 9.01
N GLY A 121 -12.18 4.57 8.15
CA GLY A 121 -13.44 5.23 8.46
C GLY A 121 -14.16 4.62 9.67
N VAL A 122 -13.92 3.34 9.97
CA VAL A 122 -14.50 2.70 11.16
C VAL A 122 -13.93 3.27 12.47
N PHE A 123 -12.68 3.74 12.49
CA PHE A 123 -12.15 4.45 13.66
C PHE A 123 -12.88 5.76 13.93
N GLU A 124 -13.25 6.49 12.87
CA GLU A 124 -13.98 7.75 12.96
C GLU A 124 -15.43 7.53 13.43
N VAL A 125 -16.12 6.54 12.85
CA VAL A 125 -17.48 6.18 13.30
C VAL A 125 -17.46 5.77 14.77
N ASN A 126 -16.47 4.97 15.18
CA ASN A 126 -16.30 4.58 16.58
C ASN A 126 -15.89 5.75 17.49
N ALA A 127 -15.25 6.79 16.97
CA ALA A 127 -14.99 8.01 17.73
C ALA A 127 -16.30 8.74 18.07
N PHE A 128 -17.26 8.83 17.14
CA PHE A 128 -18.59 9.36 17.44
C PHE A 128 -19.34 8.52 18.49
N LEU A 129 -19.18 7.19 18.44
CA LEU A 129 -19.74 6.30 19.45
C LEU A 129 -19.09 6.52 20.82
N ALA A 130 -17.75 6.64 20.87
CA ALA A 130 -17.00 6.94 22.08
C ALA A 130 -17.36 8.31 22.68
N ALA A 131 -17.60 9.31 21.83
CA ALA A 131 -18.04 10.65 22.24
C ALA A 131 -19.38 10.60 22.99
N ARG A 132 -20.32 9.75 22.55
CA ARG A 132 -21.61 9.54 23.23
C ARG A 132 -21.47 8.91 24.62
N LEU A 133 -20.37 8.20 24.89
CA LEU A 133 -20.11 7.54 26.17
C LEU A 133 -19.41 8.47 27.19
N GLY A 134 -19.00 9.67 26.78
CA GLY A 134 -18.39 10.68 27.64
C GLY A 134 -16.95 11.04 27.28
N ALA A 135 -16.45 12.13 27.87
CA ALA A 135 -15.16 12.72 27.54
C ALA A 135 -13.97 11.76 27.78
N ASN A 136 -13.94 11.05 28.91
CA ASN A 136 -12.87 10.09 29.22
C ASN A 136 -12.85 8.91 28.23
N SER A 137 -14.04 8.49 27.77
CA SER A 137 -14.18 7.42 26.79
C SER A 137 -13.63 7.84 25.42
N LEU A 138 -14.00 9.05 24.98
CA LEU A 138 -13.49 9.62 23.74
C LEU A 138 -11.97 9.84 23.79
N ALA A 139 -11.45 10.41 24.88
CA ALA A 139 -10.01 10.60 25.05
C ALA A 139 -9.25 9.28 25.01
N THR A 140 -9.76 8.24 25.70
CA THR A 140 -9.18 6.89 25.66
C THR A 140 -9.18 6.33 24.23
N HIS A 141 -10.29 6.43 23.50
CA HIS A 141 -10.38 5.98 22.11
C HIS A 141 -9.37 6.70 21.22
N SER A 142 -9.26 8.03 21.33
CA SER A 142 -8.31 8.82 20.56
C SER A 142 -6.87 8.42 20.83
N VAL A 143 -6.47 8.23 22.10
CA VAL A 143 -5.11 7.77 22.45
C VAL A 143 -4.81 6.41 21.81
N LEU A 144 -5.74 5.47 21.88
CA LEU A 144 -5.57 4.15 21.29
C LEU A 144 -5.57 4.20 19.76
N ALA A 145 -6.43 5.00 19.12
CA ALA A 145 -6.46 5.16 17.68
C ALA A 145 -5.14 5.79 17.15
N GLN A 146 -4.62 6.81 17.84
CA GLN A 146 -3.32 7.40 17.52
C GLN A 146 -2.18 6.39 17.73
N SER A 147 -2.24 5.60 18.80
CA SER A 147 -1.28 4.53 19.05
C SER A 147 -1.32 3.46 17.96
N ALA A 148 -2.52 3.06 17.51
CA ALA A 148 -2.68 2.13 16.38
C ALA A 148 -2.04 2.71 15.11
N GLY A 149 -2.34 3.97 14.79
CA GLY A 149 -1.77 4.64 13.63
C GLY A 149 -0.23 4.69 13.65
N LEU A 150 0.36 4.98 14.82
CA LEU A 150 1.81 4.98 14.98
C LEU A 150 2.42 3.59 14.76
N LEU A 151 1.85 2.56 15.40
CA LEU A 151 2.37 1.20 15.30
C LEU A 151 2.16 0.59 13.91
N PHE A 152 1.12 1.03 13.19
CA PHE A 152 0.78 0.56 11.85
C PHE A 152 1.76 1.00 10.75
N MET A 153 2.65 1.96 11.02
CA MET A 153 3.60 2.46 10.01
C MET A 153 4.60 1.40 9.53
N ALA A 154 5.11 0.55 10.44
CA ALA A 154 6.00 -0.54 10.07
C ALA A 154 5.29 -1.62 9.19
N PRO A 155 4.12 -2.15 9.58
CA PRO A 155 3.29 -3.02 8.73
C PRO A 155 2.92 -2.41 7.40
N LEU A 156 2.60 -1.11 7.37
CA LEU A 156 2.28 -0.43 6.12
C LEU A 156 3.49 -0.44 5.17
N GLY A 157 4.70 -0.19 5.69
CA GLY A 157 5.94 -0.31 4.94
C GLY A 157 6.14 -1.72 4.39
N MET A 158 5.92 -2.74 5.22
CA MET A 158 6.01 -4.14 4.80
C MET A 158 4.98 -4.49 3.72
N SER A 159 3.74 -4.03 3.88
CA SER A 159 2.66 -4.20 2.91
C SER A 159 3.00 -3.62 1.54
N VAL A 160 3.64 -2.44 1.49
CA VAL A 160 4.10 -1.82 0.24
C VAL A 160 5.24 -2.63 -0.39
N ALA A 161 6.18 -3.13 0.42
CA ALA A 161 7.27 -3.97 -0.07
C ALA A 161 6.74 -5.29 -0.66
N VAL A 162 5.85 -5.98 0.04
CA VAL A 162 5.20 -7.21 -0.43
C VAL A 162 4.41 -6.96 -1.71
N ALA A 163 3.62 -5.88 -1.77
CA ALA A 163 2.87 -5.54 -2.98
C ALA A 163 3.79 -5.37 -4.21
N THR A 164 4.93 -4.71 -4.01
CA THR A 164 5.92 -4.47 -5.06
C THR A 164 6.62 -5.76 -5.50
N LEU A 165 7.07 -6.59 -4.55
CA LEU A 165 7.77 -7.84 -4.85
C LEU A 165 6.84 -8.86 -5.51
N VAL A 166 5.65 -9.07 -4.96
CA VAL A 166 4.64 -9.97 -5.53
C VAL A 166 4.22 -9.50 -6.92
N GLY A 167 3.92 -8.21 -7.09
CA GLY A 167 3.53 -7.67 -8.39
C GLY A 167 4.64 -7.80 -9.44
N ASN A 168 5.90 -7.56 -9.06
CA ASN A 168 7.04 -7.72 -9.97
C ASN A 168 7.31 -9.19 -10.33
N SER A 169 7.22 -10.12 -9.38
CA SER A 169 7.39 -11.56 -9.66
C SER A 169 6.29 -12.10 -10.57
N LEU A 170 5.02 -11.76 -10.31
CA LEU A 170 3.91 -12.16 -11.17
C LEU A 170 4.05 -11.58 -12.58
N GLY A 171 4.41 -10.30 -12.71
CA GLY A 171 4.65 -9.67 -14.01
C GLY A 171 5.84 -10.26 -14.78
N GLY A 172 6.77 -10.91 -14.09
CA GLY A 172 7.90 -11.64 -14.66
C GLY A 172 7.64 -13.12 -14.92
N GLY A 173 6.44 -13.65 -14.65
CA GLY A 173 6.10 -15.07 -14.80
C GLY A 173 6.57 -15.97 -13.64
N ASP A 174 7.19 -15.40 -12.61
CA ASP A 174 7.73 -16.14 -11.46
C ASP A 174 6.65 -16.35 -10.38
N ALA A 175 5.82 -17.39 -10.58
CA ALA A 175 4.77 -17.77 -9.64
C ALA A 175 5.33 -18.26 -8.29
N LYS A 176 6.44 -19.01 -8.31
CA LYS A 176 7.06 -19.56 -7.10
C LYS A 176 7.61 -18.44 -6.21
N GLY A 177 8.32 -17.48 -6.78
CA GLY A 177 8.82 -16.31 -6.07
C GLY A 177 7.69 -15.39 -5.56
N ALA A 178 6.64 -15.18 -6.35
CA ALA A 178 5.47 -14.43 -5.89
C ALA A 178 4.83 -15.05 -4.64
N LYS A 179 4.65 -16.37 -4.64
CA LYS A 179 4.15 -17.13 -3.47
C LYS A 179 5.10 -16.97 -2.28
N ALA A 180 6.39 -17.18 -2.48
CA ALA A 180 7.40 -17.07 -1.44
C ALA A 180 7.43 -15.68 -0.79
N TYR A 181 7.45 -14.60 -1.59
CA TYR A 181 7.44 -13.23 -1.08
C TYR A 181 6.18 -12.91 -0.26
N CYS A 182 5.03 -13.46 -0.65
CA CYS A 182 3.80 -13.32 0.14
C CYS A 182 3.93 -13.94 1.54
N TYR A 183 4.40 -15.19 1.64
CA TYR A 183 4.54 -15.87 2.93
C TYR A 183 5.69 -15.33 3.77
N ILE A 184 6.85 -15.03 3.17
CA ILE A 184 7.98 -14.41 3.88
C ILE A 184 7.54 -13.07 4.46
N GLY A 185 6.82 -12.26 3.67
CA GLY A 185 6.30 -10.99 4.13
C GLY A 185 5.32 -11.11 5.29
N LEU A 186 4.45 -12.11 5.25
CA LEU A 186 3.54 -12.42 6.33
C LEU A 186 4.28 -12.87 7.60
N CYS A 187 5.22 -13.80 7.49
CA CYS A 187 5.98 -14.35 8.63
C CYS A 187 6.83 -13.27 9.31
N ILE A 188 7.64 -12.53 8.53
CA ILE A 188 8.45 -11.42 9.05
C ILE A 188 7.54 -10.42 9.74
N GLY A 189 6.46 -10.00 9.07
CA GLY A 189 5.53 -9.04 9.62
C GLY A 189 4.88 -9.51 10.92
N ILE A 190 4.39 -10.76 11.01
CA ILE A 190 3.81 -11.29 12.25
C ILE A 190 4.84 -11.24 13.38
N VAL A 191 6.07 -11.68 13.14
CA VAL A 191 7.11 -11.70 14.17
C VAL A 191 7.46 -10.29 14.63
N THR A 192 7.78 -9.38 13.70
CA THR A 192 8.18 -8.01 14.04
C THR A 192 7.06 -7.24 14.72
N ASN A 193 5.83 -7.37 14.22
CA ASN A 193 4.67 -6.67 14.75
C ASN A 193 4.29 -7.21 16.14
N THR A 194 4.40 -8.52 16.36
CA THR A 194 4.15 -9.12 17.68
C THR A 194 5.16 -8.62 18.71
N ILE A 195 6.44 -8.59 18.38
CA ILE A 195 7.49 -8.06 19.27
C ILE A 195 7.23 -6.58 19.57
N GLN A 196 6.99 -5.77 18.53
CA GLN A 196 6.69 -4.34 18.68
C GLN A 196 5.47 -4.11 19.58
N ASN A 197 4.37 -4.82 19.33
CA ASN A 197 3.15 -4.69 20.13
C ASN A 197 3.35 -5.18 21.56
N ALA A 198 4.12 -6.26 21.78
CA ALA A 198 4.37 -6.79 23.11
C ALA A 198 5.16 -5.80 23.97
N ILE A 199 6.17 -5.14 23.39
CA ILE A 199 6.93 -4.07 24.05
C ILE A 199 5.98 -2.95 24.48
N VAL A 200 5.12 -2.47 23.58
CA VAL A 200 4.23 -1.33 23.86
C VAL A 200 3.13 -1.70 24.86
N CYS A 201 2.48 -2.85 24.67
CA CYS A 201 1.27 -3.20 25.42
C CYS A 201 1.56 -3.81 26.80
N PHE A 202 2.70 -4.48 26.96
CA PHE A 202 3.07 -5.14 28.22
C PHE A 202 4.22 -4.43 28.94
N LEU A 203 5.34 -4.16 28.26
CA LEU A 203 6.51 -3.57 28.92
C LEU A 203 6.32 -2.06 29.20
N LEU A 204 5.76 -1.33 28.24
CA LEU A 204 5.52 0.12 28.35
C LEU A 204 4.10 0.46 28.79
N ARG A 205 3.35 -0.50 29.34
CA ARG A 205 1.91 -0.37 29.65
C ARG A 205 1.54 0.86 30.49
N ASP A 206 2.39 1.21 31.45
CA ASP A 206 2.14 2.32 32.37
C ASP A 206 2.76 3.64 31.89
N ILE A 207 3.80 3.57 31.05
CA ILE A 207 4.53 4.73 30.52
C ILE A 207 3.86 5.27 29.26
N TRP A 208 3.36 4.37 28.39
CA TRP A 208 2.81 4.72 27.09
C TRP A 208 1.67 5.75 27.17
N PRO A 209 0.68 5.65 28.08
CA PRO A 209 -0.37 6.65 28.18
C PRO A 209 0.14 8.02 28.66
N MET A 210 1.26 8.07 29.37
CA MET A 210 1.86 9.32 29.85
C MET A 210 2.37 10.19 28.70
N LEU A 211 2.68 9.59 27.55
CA LEU A 211 3.09 10.32 26.33
C LEU A 211 1.97 11.14 25.72
N TYR A 212 0.71 10.78 25.98
CA TYR A 212 -0.45 11.39 25.32
C TYR A 212 -1.24 12.33 26.22
N THR A 213 -1.33 12.04 27.52
CA THR A 213 -2.19 12.81 28.43
C THR A 213 -1.61 12.93 29.83
N SER A 214 -1.94 14.05 30.48
CA SER A 214 -1.66 14.31 31.89
C SER A 214 -2.78 13.83 32.82
N ASP A 215 -3.95 13.51 32.28
CA ASP A 215 -5.12 13.07 33.05
C ASP A 215 -4.95 11.64 33.58
N SER A 216 -5.00 11.47 34.91
CA SER A 216 -4.81 10.18 35.58
C SER A 216 -5.94 9.18 35.31
N GLY A 217 -7.18 9.66 35.12
CA GLY A 217 -8.33 8.84 34.79
C GLY A 217 -8.21 8.22 33.40
N VAL A 218 -7.84 9.03 32.41
CA VAL A 218 -7.59 8.55 31.03
C VAL A 218 -6.38 7.60 30.99
N ARG A 219 -5.29 7.90 31.71
CA ARG A 219 -4.13 7.00 31.82
C ARG A 219 -4.52 5.62 32.32
N SER A 220 -5.23 5.54 33.45
CA SER A 220 -5.68 4.26 34.02
C SER A 220 -6.57 3.49 33.05
N MET A 221 -7.43 4.19 32.32
CA MET A 221 -8.33 3.58 31.35
C MET A 221 -7.55 3.03 30.15
N VAL A 222 -6.62 3.81 29.56
CA VAL A 222 -5.77 3.37 28.45
C VAL A 222 -4.89 2.18 28.86
N SER A 223 -4.22 2.21 30.02
CA SER A 223 -3.42 1.07 30.51
C SER A 223 -4.24 -0.22 30.62
N LYS A 224 -5.52 -0.14 30.98
CA LYS A 224 -6.42 -1.30 30.98
C LYS A 224 -6.80 -1.75 29.57
N MET A 225 -6.97 -0.83 28.63
CA MET A 225 -7.29 -1.14 27.23
C MET A 225 -6.11 -1.72 26.45
N LEU A 226 -4.85 -1.46 26.85
CA LEU A 226 -3.67 -1.91 26.10
C LEU A 226 -3.63 -3.44 25.88
N ILE A 227 -4.25 -4.23 26.75
CA ILE A 227 -4.38 -5.69 26.56
C ILE A 227 -5.33 -5.99 25.38
N ILE A 228 -6.51 -5.37 25.34
CA ILE A 228 -7.46 -5.54 24.22
C ILE A 228 -6.85 -4.98 22.93
N PHE A 229 -6.13 -3.87 23.04
CA PHE A 229 -5.40 -3.24 21.95
C PHE A 229 -4.34 -4.18 21.35
N PHE A 230 -3.59 -4.94 22.16
CA PHE A 230 -2.67 -5.96 21.65
C PHE A 230 -3.38 -6.99 20.76
N PHE A 231 -4.54 -7.50 21.19
CA PHE A 231 -5.32 -8.44 20.39
C PHE A 231 -5.97 -7.81 19.16
N PHE A 232 -6.24 -6.50 19.18
CA PHE A 232 -6.68 -5.76 18.00
C PHE A 232 -5.55 -5.65 16.97
N THR A 233 -4.36 -5.26 17.42
CA THR A 233 -3.27 -4.86 16.53
C THR A 233 -2.59 -6.04 15.84
N LEU A 234 -2.58 -7.23 16.44
CA LEU A 234 -2.02 -8.44 15.81
C LEU A 234 -2.69 -8.80 14.46
N PRO A 235 -4.00 -9.12 14.42
CA PRO A 235 -4.69 -9.45 13.18
C PRO A 235 -4.72 -8.27 12.21
N ASP A 236 -4.81 -7.03 12.71
CA ASP A 236 -4.83 -5.84 11.86
C ASP A 236 -3.56 -5.70 11.03
N GLN A 237 -2.41 -5.80 11.69
CA GLN A 237 -1.12 -5.65 11.04
C GLN A 237 -0.78 -6.85 10.16
N ALA A 238 -1.16 -8.07 10.55
CA ALA A 238 -1.02 -9.25 9.70
C ALA A 238 -1.84 -9.12 8.42
N ARG A 239 -3.09 -8.65 8.53
CA ARG A 239 -3.97 -8.38 7.40
C ARG A 239 -3.45 -7.25 6.52
N ALA A 240 -2.83 -6.21 7.08
CA ALA A 240 -2.18 -5.18 6.29
C ALA A 240 -1.11 -5.75 5.34
N ASN A 241 -0.31 -6.71 5.82
CA ASN A 241 0.70 -7.38 4.98
C ASN A 241 0.04 -8.19 3.85
N MET A 242 -0.99 -8.96 4.17
CA MET A 242 -1.75 -9.75 3.19
C MET A 242 -2.49 -8.88 2.17
N ALA A 243 -3.01 -7.73 2.59
CA ALA A 243 -3.57 -6.71 1.71
C ALA A 243 -2.53 -6.16 0.72
N GLY A 244 -1.25 -6.14 1.12
CA GLY A 244 -0.13 -5.88 0.22
C GLY A 244 -0.09 -6.88 -0.94
N SER A 245 -0.15 -8.18 -0.63
CA SER A 245 -0.19 -9.25 -1.64
C SER A 245 -1.40 -9.13 -2.58
N LEU A 246 -2.60 -8.85 -2.04
CA LEU A 246 -3.80 -8.59 -2.86
C LEU A 246 -3.62 -7.41 -3.81
N ARG A 247 -2.98 -6.32 -3.34
CA ARG A 247 -2.66 -5.16 -4.20
C ARG A 247 -1.64 -5.52 -5.28
N GLY A 248 -0.62 -6.32 -4.95
CA GLY A 248 0.38 -6.81 -5.90
C GLY A 248 -0.23 -7.68 -7.01
N MET A 249 -1.23 -8.50 -6.67
CA MET A 249 -1.99 -9.32 -7.64
C MET A 249 -3.03 -8.55 -8.46
N GLY A 250 -3.35 -7.30 -8.08
CA GLY A 250 -4.46 -6.56 -8.70
C GLY A 250 -5.86 -7.02 -8.25
N LYS A 251 -5.98 -7.60 -7.05
CA LYS A 251 -7.23 -8.09 -6.45
C LYS A 251 -7.78 -7.15 -5.37
N GLN A 252 -7.73 -5.84 -5.60
CA GLN A 252 -8.18 -4.81 -4.64
C GLN A 252 -9.69 -4.86 -4.40
N MET A 253 -10.49 -5.20 -5.41
CA MET A 253 -11.95 -5.37 -5.25
C MET A 253 -12.29 -6.41 -4.20
N LEU A 254 -11.59 -7.55 -4.19
CA LEU A 254 -11.79 -8.59 -3.19
C LEU A 254 -11.47 -8.06 -1.78
N GLY A 255 -10.34 -7.37 -1.63
CA GLY A 255 -9.96 -6.74 -0.36
C GLY A 255 -10.99 -5.71 0.12
N ALA A 256 -11.54 -4.91 -0.79
CA ALA A 256 -12.60 -3.96 -0.47
C ALA A 256 -13.89 -4.66 -0.01
N THR A 257 -14.30 -5.75 -0.68
CA THR A 257 -15.48 -6.55 -0.27
C THR A 257 -15.28 -7.19 1.11
N ILE A 258 -14.10 -7.76 1.38
CA ILE A 258 -13.78 -8.31 2.71
C ILE A 258 -13.86 -7.20 3.78
N ASN A 259 -13.26 -6.03 3.52
CA ASN A 259 -13.32 -4.89 4.45
C ASN A 259 -14.76 -4.40 4.68
N LEU A 260 -15.60 -4.38 3.64
CA LEU A 260 -17.00 -3.97 3.73
C LEU A 260 -17.84 -4.92 4.59
N LEU A 261 -17.61 -6.23 4.48
CA LEU A 261 -18.31 -7.21 5.30
C LEU A 261 -17.80 -7.19 6.75
N SER A 262 -16.49 -7.13 6.92
CA SER A 262 -15.88 -7.29 8.23
C SER A 262 -16.03 -6.06 9.13
N TYR A 263 -15.82 -4.83 8.62
CA TYR A 263 -15.84 -3.64 9.48
C TYR A 263 -17.22 -2.99 9.58
N PRO A 264 -17.86 -2.49 8.51
CA PRO A 264 -19.18 -1.88 8.64
C PRO A 264 -20.32 -2.86 8.94
N VAL A 265 -20.33 -4.05 8.32
CA VAL A 265 -21.47 -4.98 8.45
C VAL A 265 -21.39 -5.79 9.74
N ILE A 266 -20.20 -6.17 10.19
CA ILE A 266 -20.02 -6.99 11.40
C ILE A 266 -19.43 -6.17 12.56
N GLY A 267 -18.27 -5.54 12.35
CA GLY A 267 -17.54 -4.83 13.41
C GLY A 267 -18.33 -3.71 14.06
N LEU A 268 -18.89 -2.79 13.28
CA LEU A 268 -19.62 -1.61 13.79
C LEU A 268 -20.89 -1.99 14.60
N PRO A 269 -21.79 -2.87 14.12
CA PRO A 269 -22.94 -3.29 14.90
C PRO A 269 -22.56 -3.95 16.22
N ILE A 270 -21.49 -4.76 16.23
CA ILE A 270 -21.01 -5.42 17.45
C ILE A 270 -20.40 -4.38 18.40
N SER A 271 -19.59 -3.45 17.90
CA SER A 271 -19.06 -2.33 18.69
C SER A 271 -20.18 -1.55 19.37
N TRP A 272 -21.22 -1.17 18.62
CA TRP A 272 -22.41 -0.47 19.15
C TRP A 272 -23.17 -1.30 20.18
N TYR A 273 -23.45 -2.57 19.88
CA TYR A 273 -24.18 -3.45 20.78
C TYR A 273 -23.44 -3.64 22.12
N LEU A 274 -22.14 -3.94 22.07
CA LEU A 274 -21.34 -4.14 23.27
C LEU A 274 -21.15 -2.84 24.06
N SER A 275 -20.92 -1.72 23.39
CA SER A 275 -20.70 -0.43 24.07
C SER A 275 -21.98 0.10 24.72
N SER A 276 -23.12 0.01 24.02
CA SER A 276 -24.37 0.67 24.42
C SER A 276 -25.34 -0.24 25.15
N ARG A 277 -25.59 -1.47 24.66
CA ARG A 277 -26.58 -2.38 25.28
C ARG A 277 -25.99 -3.19 26.43
N LYS A 278 -24.74 -3.65 26.32
CA LYS A 278 -24.04 -4.39 27.38
C LYS A 278 -23.31 -3.48 28.37
N GLY A 279 -23.30 -2.16 28.16
CA GLY A 279 -22.67 -1.20 29.07
C GLY A 279 -21.15 -1.32 29.18
N MET A 280 -20.48 -1.96 28.21
CA MET A 280 -19.02 -2.17 28.27
C MET A 280 -18.21 -0.90 27.93
N GLY A 281 -18.89 0.19 27.55
CA GLY A 281 -18.26 1.46 27.20
C GLY A 281 -17.24 1.30 26.07
N VAL A 282 -16.08 1.94 26.21
CA VAL A 282 -14.97 1.88 25.23
C VAL A 282 -14.44 0.47 25.02
N ARG A 283 -14.50 -0.41 26.05
CA ARG A 283 -14.08 -1.82 25.87
C ARG A 283 -14.92 -2.49 24.80
N GLY A 284 -16.24 -2.27 24.83
CA GLY A 284 -17.17 -2.83 23.85
C GLY A 284 -16.86 -2.39 22.43
N ILE A 285 -16.50 -1.11 22.25
CA ILE A 285 -16.06 -0.57 20.96
C ILE A 285 -14.86 -1.36 20.44
N TRP A 286 -13.80 -1.45 21.24
CA TRP A 286 -12.55 -2.10 20.85
C TRP A 286 -12.70 -3.61 20.65
N PHE A 287 -13.54 -4.30 21.44
CA PHE A 287 -13.87 -5.69 21.19
C PHE A 287 -14.55 -5.92 19.83
N GLY A 288 -15.53 -5.07 19.48
CA GLY A 288 -16.18 -5.15 18.16
C GLY A 288 -15.20 -4.89 17.01
N MET A 289 -14.29 -3.93 17.18
CA MET A 289 -13.22 -3.69 16.19
C MET A 289 -12.27 -4.89 16.07
N THR A 290 -11.82 -5.46 17.20
CA THR A 290 -10.95 -6.64 17.24
C THR A 290 -11.58 -7.81 16.50
N LEU A 291 -12.88 -8.06 16.71
CA LEU A 291 -13.59 -9.12 16.03
C LEU A 291 -13.69 -8.87 14.52
N GLY A 292 -14.08 -7.65 14.11
CA GLY A 292 -14.15 -7.28 12.70
C GLY A 292 -12.80 -7.46 11.99
N VAL A 293 -11.72 -6.98 12.59
CA VAL A 293 -10.39 -7.12 11.98
C VAL A 293 -9.89 -8.56 11.96
N THR A 294 -10.24 -9.37 12.97
CA THR A 294 -9.89 -10.79 13.01
C THR A 294 -10.59 -11.56 11.88
N ILE A 295 -11.88 -11.28 11.65
CA ILE A 295 -12.64 -11.87 10.55
C ILE A 295 -12.03 -11.45 9.20
N ALA A 296 -11.71 -10.16 9.02
CA ALA A 296 -11.05 -9.68 7.81
C ALA A 296 -9.70 -10.37 7.57
N ALA A 297 -8.89 -10.52 8.62
CA ALA A 297 -7.60 -11.20 8.57
C ALA A 297 -7.76 -12.67 8.17
N MET A 298 -8.68 -13.40 8.81
CA MET A 298 -8.95 -14.81 8.52
C MET A 298 -9.47 -15.02 7.10
N MET A 299 -10.43 -14.20 6.64
CA MET A 299 -10.96 -14.27 5.27
C MET A 299 -9.85 -14.01 4.24
N THR A 300 -9.02 -13.01 4.48
CA THR A 300 -7.90 -12.68 3.57
C THR A 300 -6.86 -13.80 3.55
N PHE A 301 -6.49 -14.33 4.72
CA PHE A 301 -5.55 -15.44 4.83
C PHE A 301 -6.07 -16.70 4.15
N GLY A 302 -7.32 -17.09 4.44
CA GLY A 302 -7.97 -18.25 3.83
C GLY A 302 -8.06 -18.11 2.31
N TYR A 303 -8.34 -16.91 1.79
CA TYR A 303 -8.29 -16.65 0.35
C TYR A 303 -6.90 -16.92 -0.24
N LEU A 304 -5.85 -16.35 0.36
CA LEU A 304 -4.47 -16.48 -0.12
C LEU A 304 -3.97 -17.93 -0.10
N VAL A 305 -4.37 -18.72 0.90
CA VAL A 305 -3.90 -20.10 1.06
C VAL A 305 -4.70 -21.08 0.22
N LEU A 306 -6.03 -20.94 0.18
CA LEU A 306 -6.91 -21.97 -0.37
C LEU A 306 -7.37 -21.69 -1.80
N PHE A 307 -7.42 -20.42 -2.23
CA PHE A 307 -8.06 -20.04 -3.49
C PHE A 307 -7.12 -19.39 -4.51
N VAL A 308 -5.90 -19.00 -4.11
CA VAL A 308 -4.94 -18.40 -5.03
C VAL A 308 -4.14 -19.48 -5.74
N ASP A 309 -4.43 -19.66 -7.02
CA ASP A 309 -3.54 -20.35 -7.95
C ASP A 309 -2.47 -19.39 -8.47
N TRP A 310 -1.27 -19.50 -7.91
CA TRP A 310 -0.14 -18.62 -8.22
C TRP A 310 0.33 -18.74 -9.67
N LYS A 311 0.21 -19.91 -10.30
CA LYS A 311 0.61 -20.13 -11.69
C LYS A 311 -0.35 -19.38 -12.62
N LYS A 312 -1.64 -19.57 -12.40
CA LYS A 312 -2.69 -18.86 -13.15
C LYS A 312 -2.59 -17.33 -13.01
N GLU A 313 -2.32 -16.83 -11.81
CA GLU A 313 -2.16 -15.38 -11.61
C GLU A 313 -0.92 -14.81 -12.31
N ALA A 314 0.18 -15.57 -12.37
CA ALA A 314 1.38 -15.19 -13.12
C ALA A 314 1.09 -15.15 -14.64
N ASP A 315 0.43 -16.18 -15.17
CA ASP A 315 0.05 -16.24 -16.59
C ASP A 315 -0.85 -15.04 -16.98
N LEU A 316 -1.85 -14.73 -16.15
CA LEU A 316 -2.72 -13.58 -16.37
C LEU A 316 -1.96 -12.24 -16.30
N ALA A 317 -0.96 -12.13 -15.41
CA ALA A 317 -0.14 -10.93 -15.30
C ALA A 317 0.77 -10.74 -16.53
N VAL A 318 1.36 -11.82 -17.03
CA VAL A 318 2.18 -11.81 -18.26
C VAL A 318 1.32 -11.47 -19.48
N GLN A 319 0.12 -12.05 -19.61
CA GLN A 319 -0.80 -11.71 -20.71
C GLN A 319 -1.16 -10.22 -20.71
N ARG A 320 -1.48 -9.65 -19.54
CA ARG A 320 -1.75 -8.20 -19.41
C ARG A 320 -0.55 -7.35 -19.83
N SER A 321 0.68 -7.78 -19.55
CA SER A 321 1.89 -7.04 -19.95
C SER A 321 2.13 -7.08 -21.47
N ILE A 322 1.78 -8.20 -22.12
CA ILE A 322 1.86 -8.37 -23.59
C ILE A 322 0.80 -7.54 -24.31
N GLU A 323 -0.46 -7.56 -23.86
CA GLU A 323 -1.55 -6.71 -24.39
C GLU A 323 -1.20 -5.20 -24.26
N THR A 324 -0.54 -4.86 -23.16
CA THR A 324 -0.04 -3.52 -22.87
C THR A 324 1.02 -3.06 -23.87
N THR A 325 1.89 -3.97 -24.32
CA THR A 325 2.98 -3.70 -25.27
C THR A 325 2.50 -3.74 -26.72
N SER A 326 1.53 -4.59 -27.05
CA SER A 326 0.96 -4.67 -28.40
C SER A 326 0.03 -3.51 -28.74
N SER A 327 -0.66 -2.93 -27.75
CA SER A 327 -1.55 -1.76 -27.91
C SER A 327 -0.83 -0.41 -28.03
N SER A 328 0.49 -0.35 -27.74
CA SER A 328 1.35 0.83 -27.94
C SER A 328 2.05 0.86 -29.30
N LYS A 329 2.35 -0.31 -29.89
CA LYS A 329 2.92 -0.47 -31.24
C LYS A 329 2.07 0.00 -32.45
N PRO A 330 0.71 0.09 -32.44
CA PRO A 330 -0.05 0.38 -33.66
C PRO A 330 0.14 1.81 -34.17
N ALA A 331 0.61 2.73 -33.33
CA ALA A 331 0.85 4.13 -33.71
C ALA A 331 2.23 4.35 -34.37
N GLU A 332 3.23 3.53 -34.04
CA GLU A 332 4.60 3.68 -34.53
C GLU A 332 4.79 2.97 -35.88
N GLN A 333 4.10 1.84 -36.08
CA GLN A 333 4.12 1.09 -37.33
C GLN A 333 3.30 1.77 -38.44
N ARG A 334 2.25 2.54 -38.10
CA ARG A 334 1.52 3.40 -39.06
C ARG A 334 2.30 4.63 -39.51
N ARG A 335 3.22 5.16 -38.68
CA ARG A 335 4.11 6.27 -39.08
C ARG A 335 5.29 5.83 -39.95
N ARG A 336 5.74 4.57 -39.84
CA ARG A 336 6.79 4.02 -40.72
C ARG A 336 6.26 3.49 -42.05
N ARG A 337 4.94 3.26 -42.18
CA ARG A 337 4.31 2.76 -43.41
C ARG A 337 3.50 3.84 -44.11
N GLN A 338 4.18 4.79 -44.76
CA GLN A 338 3.94 5.29 -46.13
C GLN A 338 4.47 6.73 -46.36
N PRO A 339 4.93 7.10 -47.58
CA PRO A 339 5.39 6.23 -48.67
C PRO A 339 6.74 6.66 -49.28
N GLY A 340 7.63 5.70 -49.46
CA GLY A 340 8.86 5.90 -50.22
C GLY A 340 9.73 4.65 -50.30
N GLU A 341 9.16 3.46 -50.42
CA GLU A 341 9.93 2.26 -50.82
C GLU A 341 8.95 1.15 -51.22
N ARG A 342 8.78 0.97 -52.54
CA ARG A 342 8.33 -0.29 -53.13
C ARG A 342 9.56 -1.19 -53.19
N GLY A 343 9.56 -2.31 -52.47
CA GLY A 343 10.60 -3.33 -52.66
C GLY A 343 10.62 -4.37 -51.54
N GLY A 344 10.36 -5.62 -51.91
CA GLY A 344 10.57 -6.90 -51.19
C GLY A 344 10.98 -6.89 -49.71
N GLY A 345 10.13 -7.43 -48.85
CA GLY A 345 10.48 -7.65 -47.44
C GLY A 345 9.45 -8.47 -46.66
N GLY A 346 8.95 -9.55 -47.25
CA GLY A 346 7.93 -10.43 -46.64
C GLY A 346 8.47 -11.55 -45.74
N GLN A 347 9.79 -11.69 -45.57
CA GLN A 347 10.38 -12.87 -44.89
C GLN A 347 10.98 -12.60 -43.49
N GLY A 348 11.22 -11.35 -43.10
CA GLY A 348 11.89 -11.04 -41.83
C GLY A 348 11.01 -11.18 -40.57
N ALA A 349 9.70 -10.92 -40.69
CA ALA A 349 8.78 -10.92 -39.56
C ALA A 349 8.44 -12.34 -39.07
N ASP A 350 8.37 -13.31 -39.98
CA ASP A 350 8.09 -14.72 -39.65
C ASP A 350 9.31 -15.41 -39.01
N ILE A 351 10.53 -15.00 -39.37
CA ILE A 351 11.77 -15.53 -38.78
C ILE A 351 11.93 -15.08 -37.32
N GLU A 352 11.56 -13.83 -36.99
CA GLU A 352 11.63 -13.32 -35.61
C GLU A 352 10.50 -13.90 -34.73
N PHE A 353 9.33 -14.18 -35.31
CA PHE A 353 8.24 -14.90 -34.63
C PHE A 353 8.58 -16.37 -34.35
N GLN A 354 9.25 -17.05 -35.28
CA GLN A 354 9.75 -18.42 -35.05
C GLN A 354 10.86 -18.44 -33.99
N ARG A 355 11.78 -17.47 -33.98
CA ARG A 355 12.87 -17.42 -32.99
C ARG A 355 12.35 -17.32 -31.55
N ILE A 356 11.36 -16.46 -31.30
CA ILE A 356 10.74 -16.31 -29.98
C ILE A 356 10.00 -17.60 -29.56
N ARG A 357 9.37 -18.30 -30.51
CA ARG A 357 8.68 -19.56 -30.24
C ARG A 357 9.66 -20.70 -29.92
N THR A 358 10.79 -20.76 -30.62
CA THR A 358 11.83 -21.78 -30.36
C THR A 358 12.57 -21.54 -29.04
N THR A 359 12.81 -20.28 -28.64
CA THR A 359 13.42 -19.99 -27.32
C THR A 359 12.47 -20.31 -26.16
N ALA A 360 11.15 -20.20 -26.37
CA ALA A 360 10.17 -20.58 -25.37
C ALA A 360 10.07 -22.10 -25.20
N THR A 361 10.16 -22.88 -26.28
CA THR A 361 10.10 -24.36 -26.21
C THR A 361 11.41 -25.02 -25.80
N LEU A 362 12.56 -24.38 -26.03
CA LEU A 362 13.86 -24.93 -25.58
C LEU A 362 14.04 -24.80 -24.06
N ASN A 363 13.46 -23.78 -23.44
CA ASN A 363 13.48 -23.63 -21.98
C ASN A 363 12.55 -24.61 -21.23
N ASP A 364 11.64 -25.28 -21.94
CA ASP A 364 10.71 -26.28 -21.36
C ASP A 364 11.27 -27.72 -21.47
N ASN A 365 12.38 -27.95 -22.19
CA ASN A 365 12.93 -29.29 -22.44
C ASN A 365 14.23 -29.61 -21.66
N ASP A 366 14.78 -28.67 -20.89
CA ASP A 366 16.06 -28.83 -20.17
C ASP A 366 15.90 -29.16 -18.67
N ASP A 367 14.69 -29.46 -18.17
CA ASP A 367 14.41 -29.65 -16.74
C ASP A 367 13.87 -31.07 -16.36
N ASP A 368 13.92 -32.06 -17.27
CA ASP A 368 13.28 -33.38 -17.05
C ASP A 368 14.20 -34.62 -17.03
N ASP A 369 15.54 -34.49 -16.96
CA ASP A 369 16.44 -35.64 -16.79
C ASP A 369 17.56 -35.31 -15.79
N ASP A 370 17.41 -35.69 -14.52
CA ASP A 370 18.50 -36.05 -13.58
C ASP A 370 17.88 -36.36 -12.20
N ASP A 371 17.31 -37.55 -12.04
CA ASP A 371 17.17 -38.24 -10.75
C ASP A 371 16.79 -39.70 -11.05
N ASP A 372 17.79 -40.55 -11.33
CA ASP A 372 17.79 -41.98 -10.98
C ASP A 372 19.22 -42.57 -11.15
N ASP A 373 19.63 -43.29 -10.10
CA ASP A 373 20.69 -44.32 -10.01
C ASP A 373 22.19 -43.93 -9.99
N ASP A 374 22.83 -43.99 -8.81
CA ASP A 374 23.66 -45.14 -8.39
C ASP A 374 24.36 -44.92 -7.01
N ASP A 375 24.31 -45.99 -6.19
CA ASP A 375 25.06 -46.36 -4.96
C ASP A 375 24.87 -45.64 -3.61
#